data_AF-U5D320-F1
#
_entry.id   AF-U5D320-F1
#
_cell.length_a   1.000
_cell.length_b   1.000
_cell.length_c   1.000
_cell.angle_alpha   90.00
_cell.angle_beta   90.00
_cell.angle_gamma   90.00
#
_symmetry.space_group_name_H-M   'P 1'
#
loop_
_entity.id
_entity.type
_entity.pdbx_description
1 polymer ?
#
loop_
_entity_poly.entity_id
_entity_poly.type
_entity_poly.pdbx_seq_one_letter_code
_entity_poly.pdbx_strand_id
1 'polypeptide(L)'
;MTLRRISSFDSKFFHIAMHGCKNVRAHYLRISSPANSPNTDGIHISSSTGIKIAPSQIGTGDDCISIGPGSHYIFIKNIFCGPGHGI
;
A
#
# COMPACT_ATOMS: atom_id res chain seq x y z
N MET A 1 -2.58 -1.27 -15.31
CA MET A 1 -2.41 0.11 -14.77
C MET A 1 -1.08 0.20 -14.04
N THR A 2 -0.45 1.38 -14.03
CA THR A 2 0.83 1.60 -13.32
C THR A 2 0.74 2.85 -12.45
N LEU A 3 1.11 2.73 -11.18
CA LEU A 3 1.35 3.82 -10.23
C LEU A 3 2.86 3.97 -10.05
N ARG A 4 3.41 5.15 -10.37
CA ARG A 4 4.85 5.38 -10.39
C ARG A 4 5.20 6.75 -9.83
N ARG A 5 6.16 6.80 -8.88
CA ARG A 5 6.73 8.06 -8.36
C ARG A 5 5.67 9.02 -7.81
N ILE A 6 4.68 8.47 -7.12
CA ILE A 6 3.63 9.24 -6.44
C ILE A 6 4.01 9.34 -4.95
N SER A 7 3.75 10.52 -4.38
CA SER A 7 3.81 10.71 -2.93
C SER A 7 2.42 11.01 -2.38
N SER A 8 2.09 10.43 -1.22
CA SER A 8 0.81 10.62 -0.53
C SER A 8 1.09 10.86 0.96
N PHE A 9 0.51 11.91 1.52
CA PHE A 9 0.77 12.38 2.88
C PHE A 9 -0.54 12.62 3.63
N ASP A 10 -0.57 12.24 4.90
CA ASP A 10 -1.62 12.60 5.88
C ASP A 10 -3.05 12.29 5.38
N SER A 11 -3.25 11.07 4.88
CA SER A 11 -4.59 10.61 4.49
C SER A 11 -5.49 10.51 5.71
N LYS A 12 -6.78 10.79 5.54
CA LYS A 12 -7.78 10.63 6.62
C LYS A 12 -8.14 9.15 6.89
N PHE A 13 -7.73 8.25 6.00
CA PHE A 13 -7.96 6.81 6.04
C PHE A 13 -6.87 6.14 5.20
N PHE A 14 -7.17 5.10 4.42
CA PHE A 14 -6.19 4.48 3.51
C PHE A 14 -5.58 5.49 2.52
N HIS A 15 -4.30 5.37 2.20
CA HIS A 15 -3.65 6.21 1.17
C HIS A 15 -3.95 5.72 -0.25
N ILE A 16 -3.96 4.40 -0.46
CA ILE A 16 -4.26 3.77 -1.75
C ILE A 16 -5.13 2.54 -1.50
N ALA A 17 -6.32 2.49 -2.11
CA ALA A 17 -7.17 1.29 -2.11
C ALA A 17 -7.20 0.66 -3.51
N MET A 18 -6.79 -0.61 -3.61
CA MET A 18 -6.84 -1.43 -4.83
C MET A 18 -7.90 -2.50 -4.67
N HIS A 19 -9.12 -2.20 -5.12
CA HIS A 19 -10.24 -3.13 -5.09
C HIS A 19 -10.59 -3.61 -6.50
N GLY A 20 -10.78 -4.92 -6.70
CA GLY A 20 -11.20 -5.46 -8.01
C GLY A 20 -10.16 -5.28 -9.13
N CYS A 21 -8.89 -5.09 -8.78
CA CYS A 21 -7.84 -4.72 -9.72
C CYS A 21 -7.19 -5.96 -10.36
N LYS A 22 -6.79 -5.83 -11.64
CA LYS A 22 -6.04 -6.86 -12.36
C LYS A 22 -4.76 -6.30 -12.97
N ASN A 23 -3.62 -6.96 -12.76
CA ASN A 23 -2.33 -6.62 -13.36
C ASN A 23 -1.89 -5.17 -13.09
N VAL A 24 -1.90 -4.76 -11.82
CA VAL A 24 -1.44 -3.43 -11.39
C VAL A 24 0.02 -3.48 -10.92
N ARG A 25 0.79 -2.46 -11.29
CA ARG A 25 2.16 -2.25 -10.81
C ARG A 25 2.23 -0.94 -10.03
N ALA A 26 2.72 -0.99 -8.80
CA ALA A 26 2.98 0.15 -7.94
C ALA A 26 4.47 0.19 -7.59
N HIS A 27 5.15 1.28 -7.93
CA HIS A 27 6.58 1.37 -7.76
C HIS A 27 7.09 2.79 -7.55
N TYR A 28 8.14 2.91 -6.74
CA TYR A 28 8.71 4.17 -6.27
C TYR A 28 7.67 5.05 -5.57
N LEU A 29 6.84 4.47 -4.70
CA LEU A 29 5.87 5.23 -3.92
C LEU A 29 6.51 5.75 -2.63
N ARG A 30 6.05 6.94 -2.20
CA ARG A 30 6.36 7.50 -0.88
C ARG A 30 5.06 7.79 -0.15
N ILE A 31 4.78 7.03 0.89
CA ILE A 31 3.55 7.16 1.69
C ILE A 31 3.96 7.49 3.12
N SER A 32 3.31 8.50 3.71
CA SER A 32 3.61 8.97 5.06
C SER A 32 2.35 9.45 5.78
N SER A 33 2.15 8.97 6.99
CA SER A 33 1.22 9.53 7.99
C SER A 33 1.85 9.45 9.39
N PRO A 34 1.38 10.25 10.37
CA PRO A 34 1.86 10.13 11.75
C PRO A 34 1.64 8.72 12.30
N ALA A 35 2.59 8.24 13.11
CA ALA A 35 2.58 6.87 13.65
C ALA A 35 1.37 6.54 14.54
N ASN A 36 0.67 7.54 15.04
CA ASN A 36 -0.53 7.41 15.86
C ASN A 36 -1.82 7.74 15.08
N SER A 37 -1.75 7.87 13.76
CA SER A 37 -2.91 8.18 12.93
C SER A 37 -3.70 6.90 12.60
N PRO A 38 -4.90 6.73 13.17
CA PRO A 38 -5.63 5.46 13.06
C PRO A 38 -6.12 5.22 11.63
N ASN A 39 -6.14 3.96 11.19
CA ASN A 39 -6.71 3.53 9.91
C ASN A 39 -6.05 4.16 8.68
N THR A 40 -4.78 4.56 8.79
CA THR A 40 -4.01 5.17 7.72
C THR A 40 -3.23 4.15 6.88
N ASP A 41 -3.84 3.01 6.55
CA ASP A 41 -3.18 1.96 5.76
C ASP A 41 -2.51 2.54 4.51
N GLY A 42 -1.28 2.12 4.24
CA GLY A 42 -0.53 2.64 3.09
C GLY A 42 -1.16 2.17 1.78
N ILE A 43 -1.22 0.85 1.58
CA ILE A 43 -1.83 0.25 0.39
C ILE A 43 -2.74 -0.88 0.83
N HIS A 44 -4.05 -0.69 0.72
CA HIS A 44 -5.03 -1.74 0.95
C HIS A 44 -5.38 -2.45 -0.37
N ILE A 45 -5.27 -3.78 -0.42
CA ILE A 45 -5.56 -4.61 -1.60
C ILE A 45 -6.71 -5.56 -1.27
N SER A 46 -7.76 -5.60 -2.09
CA SER A 46 -8.86 -6.58 -1.93
C SER A 46 -9.41 -7.02 -3.28
N SER A 47 -9.91 -8.27 -3.35
CA SER A 47 -10.52 -8.85 -4.55
C SER A 47 -9.71 -8.65 -5.84
N SER A 48 -8.38 -8.73 -5.74
CA SER A 48 -7.46 -8.29 -6.80
C SER A 48 -6.48 -9.37 -7.23
N THR A 49 -6.07 -9.37 -8.50
CA THR A 49 -5.15 -10.39 -9.04
C THR A 49 -3.96 -9.80 -9.79
N GLY A 50 -2.76 -10.28 -9.50
CA GLY A 50 -1.55 -9.90 -10.22
C GLY A 50 -1.04 -8.51 -9.86
N ILE A 51 -1.06 -8.17 -8.57
CA ILE A 51 -0.58 -6.89 -8.06
C ILE A 51 0.92 -6.99 -7.75
N LYS A 52 1.70 -6.00 -8.19
CA LYS A 52 3.14 -5.92 -7.91
C LYS A 52 3.48 -4.60 -7.24
N ILE A 53 4.06 -4.64 -6.04
CA ILE A 53 4.47 -3.46 -5.27
C ILE A 53 5.98 -3.56 -5.01
N ALA A 54 6.78 -2.73 -5.68
CA ALA A 54 8.24 -2.69 -5.52
C ALA A 54 8.92 -1.59 -6.36
N PRO A 55 9.98 -0.90 -5.88
CA PRO A 55 10.35 -0.61 -4.49
C PRO A 55 9.57 0.62 -3.96
N SER A 56 9.27 0.71 -2.67
CA SER A 56 8.53 1.86 -2.09
C SER A 56 8.91 2.12 -0.63
N GLN A 57 8.65 3.34 -0.15
CA GLN A 57 8.77 3.73 1.25
C GLN A 57 7.38 4.06 1.80
N ILE A 58 6.97 3.36 2.86
CA ILE A 58 5.63 3.47 3.44
C ILE A 58 5.80 3.58 4.96
N GLY A 59 5.40 4.73 5.51
CA GLY A 59 5.29 4.94 6.94
C GLY A 59 3.87 5.43 7.27
N THR A 60 3.18 4.76 8.19
CA THR A 60 1.77 5.03 8.50
C THR A 60 1.54 4.84 9.99
N GLY A 61 0.32 5.13 10.46
CA GLY A 61 -0.13 4.74 11.79
C GLY A 61 -0.85 3.39 11.84
N ASP A 62 -0.95 2.70 10.70
CA ASP A 62 -1.61 1.39 10.57
C ASP A 62 -0.78 0.48 9.64
N ASP A 63 -1.38 -0.48 8.95
CA ASP A 63 -0.68 -1.37 8.02
C ASP A 63 0.06 -0.57 6.92
N CYS A 64 1.30 -0.95 6.60
CA CYS A 64 1.98 -0.41 5.41
C CYS A 64 1.30 -0.92 4.13
N ILE A 65 0.97 -2.21 4.13
CA ILE A 65 0.24 -2.87 3.05
C ILE A 65 -0.70 -3.88 3.69
N SER A 66 -2.00 -3.78 3.47
CA SER A 66 -2.98 -4.75 3.96
C SER A 66 -3.58 -5.54 2.80
N ILE A 67 -3.72 -6.86 2.95
CA ILE A 67 -4.25 -7.76 1.91
C ILE A 67 -5.55 -8.40 2.40
N GLY A 68 -6.66 -7.87 1.90
CA GLY A 68 -8.00 -8.39 2.14
C GLY A 68 -8.35 -9.62 1.27
N PRO A 69 -9.49 -10.27 1.60
CA PRO A 69 -9.97 -11.49 0.93
C PRO A 69 -10.13 -11.37 -0.59
N GLY A 70 -10.10 -12.53 -1.27
CA GLY A 70 -10.27 -12.62 -2.73
C GLY A 70 -9.06 -12.12 -3.54
N SER A 71 -7.93 -11.86 -2.88
CA SER A 71 -6.70 -11.40 -3.53
C SER A 71 -5.76 -12.56 -3.86
N HIS A 72 -5.23 -12.58 -5.09
CA HIS A 72 -4.36 -13.67 -5.58
C HIS A 72 -3.15 -13.11 -6.34
N TYR A 73 -2.03 -13.83 -6.31
CA TYR A 73 -0.81 -13.46 -7.03
C TYR A 73 -0.32 -12.03 -6.72
N ILE A 74 -0.14 -11.75 -5.43
CA ILE A 74 0.38 -10.49 -4.92
C ILE A 74 1.89 -10.63 -4.72
N PHE A 75 2.66 -9.73 -5.33
CA PHE A 75 4.11 -9.72 -5.23
C PHE A 75 4.58 -8.41 -4.58
N ILE A 76 5.20 -8.54 -3.42
CA ILE A 76 5.70 -7.41 -2.63
C ILE A 76 7.21 -7.59 -2.45
N LYS A 77 8.00 -6.59 -2.82
CA LYS A 77 9.47 -6.65 -2.73
C LYS A 77 10.06 -5.26 -2.51
N ASN A 78 11.17 -5.20 -1.77
CA ASN A 78 11.95 -3.97 -1.54
C ASN A 78 11.08 -2.82 -1.00
N ILE A 79 10.32 -3.11 0.07
CA ILE A 79 9.51 -2.13 0.77
C ILE A 79 10.23 -1.74 2.05
N PHE A 80 10.45 -0.44 2.24
CA PHE A 80 10.69 0.09 3.57
C PHE A 80 9.33 0.33 4.22
N CYS A 81 9.05 -0.36 5.31
CA CYS A 81 7.82 -0.23 6.09
C CYS A 81 8.18 0.22 7.51
N GLY A 82 7.73 1.40 7.92
CA GLY A 82 7.99 1.92 9.26
C GLY A 82 7.89 3.45 9.34
N PRO A 83 7.15 4.02 10.32
CA PRO A 83 6.27 3.33 11.29
C PRO A 83 5.09 2.61 10.61
N GLY A 84 4.40 1.71 11.34
CA GLY A 84 3.22 0.99 10.85
C GLY A 84 3.04 -0.38 11.53
N HIS A 85 1.94 -1.08 11.20
CA HIS A 85 1.61 -2.40 11.75
C HIS A 85 2.15 -3.58 10.92
N GLY A 86 2.78 -3.31 9.78
CA GLY A 86 3.46 -4.31 8.96
C GLY A 86 2.82 -4.49 7.58
N ILE A 87 3.01 -5.69 7.04
CA ILE A 87 2.50 -6.17 5.74
C ILE A 87 1.73 -7.46 5.99
#